data_AF-A0A2V7I8L6-F1
#
_entry.id   AF-A0A2V7I8L6-F1
#
_cell.length_a   1.000
_cell.length_b   1.000
_cell.length_c   1.000
_cell.angle_alpha   90.00
_cell.angle_beta   90.00
_cell.angle_gamma   90.00
#
_symmetry.space_group_name_H-M   'P 1'
#
loop_
_entity.id
_entity.type
_entity.pdbx_description
1 polymer ?
#
loop_
_entity_poly.entity_id
_entity_poly.type
_entity_poly.pdbx_seq_one_letter_code
_entity_poly.pdbx_strand_id
1 'polypeptide(L)'
;MLMGHARGVIYLAARQLGVAVLALAPSEVKRAVTGNGSAGKGQVQRAVQTLLGLERLPHPSHVADALGLAVTGMARVTGRLPTGRATRGQVLR
;
A
#
# COMPACT_ATOMS: atom_id res chain seq x y z
N MET A 1 1.00 -19.18 -14.74
CA MET A 1 0.26 -18.80 -15.97
C MET A 1 -0.91 -17.85 -15.68
N LEU A 2 -1.87 -18.19 -14.82
CA LEU A 2 -3.08 -17.36 -14.63
C LEU A 2 -2.81 -15.90 -14.19
N MET A 3 -1.87 -15.67 -13.27
CA MET A 3 -1.49 -14.31 -12.85
C MET A 3 -0.84 -13.48 -13.95
N GLY A 4 -0.13 -14.12 -14.89
CA GLY A 4 0.46 -13.45 -16.05
C GLY A 4 -0.61 -12.96 -17.02
N HIS A 5 -1.65 -13.78 -17.26
CA HIS A 5 -2.79 -13.39 -18.08
C HIS A 5 -3.56 -12.22 -17.46
N ALA A 6 -3.86 -12.30 -16.16
CA ALA A 6 -4.52 -11.21 -15.44
C ALA A 6 -3.72 -9.89 -15.52
N ARG A 7 -2.39 -9.96 -15.32
CA ARG A 7 -1.52 -8.80 -15.43
C ARG A 7 -1.51 -8.21 -16.84
N GLY A 8 -1.49 -9.05 -17.88
CA GLY A 8 -1.54 -8.59 -19.27
C GLY A 8 -2.80 -7.78 -19.58
N VAL A 9 -3.97 -8.28 -19.16
CA VAL A 9 -5.25 -7.58 -19.33
C VAL A 9 -5.27 -6.25 -18.57
N ILE A 10 -4.77 -6.22 -17.33
CA ILE A 10 -4.68 -4.98 -16.52
C ILE A 10 -3.78 -3.94 -17.20
N TYR A 11 -2.62 -4.35 -17.74
CA TYR A 11 -1.70 -3.44 -18.42
C TYR A 11 -2.30 -2.86 -19.71
N LEU A 12 -2.99 -3.69 -20.49
CA LEU A 12 -3.68 -3.24 -21.70
C LEU A 12 -4.77 -2.22 -21.36
N ALA A 13 -5.63 -2.53 -20.38
CA ALA A 13 -6.70 -1.63 -19.95
C ALA A 13 -6.15 -0.29 -19.42
N ALA A 14 -5.11 -0.33 -18.59
CA ALA A 14 -4.44 0.88 -18.10
C ALA A 14 -3.90 1.74 -19.26
N ARG A 15 -3.29 1.11 -20.27
CA ARG A 15 -2.77 1.83 -21.45
C ARG A 15 -3.87 2.46 -22.30
N GLN A 16 -5.01 1.79 -22.45
CA GLN A 16 -6.18 2.30 -23.17
C GLN A 16 -6.82 3.50 -22.45
N LEU A 17 -6.77 3.51 -21.12
CA LEU A 17 -7.29 4.60 -20.28
C LEU A 17 -6.27 5.72 -20.00
N GLY A 18 -5.05 5.62 -20.52
CA GLY A 18 -3.98 6.60 -20.25
C GLY A 18 -3.49 6.60 -18.79
N VAL A 19 -3.72 5.52 -18.05
CA VAL A 19 -3.30 5.38 -16.65
C VAL A 19 -1.88 4.80 -16.59
N ALA A 20 -0.98 5.51 -15.92
CA ALA A 20 0.39 5.04 -15.70
C ALA A 20 0.40 3.84 -14.75
N VAL A 21 1.17 2.80 -15.11
CA VAL A 21 1.35 1.60 -14.27
C VAL A 21 2.73 1.62 -13.63
N LEU A 22 2.76 1.49 -12.31
CA LEU A 22 4.00 1.43 -11.53
C LEU A 22 4.30 0.00 -11.11
N ALA A 23 5.52 -0.47 -11.40
CA ALA A 23 6.01 -1.74 -10.89
C ALA A 23 6.75 -1.53 -9.56
N LEU A 24 6.31 -2.22 -8.51
CA LEU A 24 6.92 -2.17 -7.18
C LEU A 24 7.41 -3.57 -6.79
N ALA A 25 8.63 -3.66 -6.26
CA ALA A 25 9.14 -4.91 -5.75
C ALA A 25 8.46 -5.27 -4.42
N PRO A 26 8.18 -6.55 -4.11
CA PRO A 26 7.60 -6.92 -2.82
C PRO A 26 8.44 -6.46 -1.62
N SER A 27 9.76 -6.52 -1.73
CA SER A 27 10.69 -6.05 -0.69
C SER A 27 10.67 -4.53 -0.53
N GLU A 28 10.42 -3.77 -1.59
CA GLU A 28 10.24 -2.32 -1.56
C GLU A 28 8.98 -1.96 -0.78
N VAL A 29 7.85 -2.61 -1.09
CA VAL A 29 6.58 -2.40 -0.37
C VAL A 29 6.74 -2.73 1.11
N LYS A 30 7.34 -3.88 1.42
CA LYS A 30 7.61 -4.30 2.81
C LYS A 30 8.49 -3.29 3.54
N ARG A 31 9.57 -2.81 2.90
CA ARG A 31 10.45 -1.79 3.50
C ARG A 31 9.73 -0.46 3.70
N ALA A 32 8.93 -0.02 2.73
CA ALA A 32 8.21 1.25 2.81
C ALA A 32 7.20 1.27 3.96
N VAL A 33 6.47 0.17 4.18
CA VAL A 33 5.46 0.12 5.24
C VAL A 33 6.01 -0.31 6.60
N THR A 34 6.99 -1.21 6.65
CA THR A 34 7.49 -1.80 7.93
C THR A 34 8.90 -1.39 8.33
N GLY A 35 9.65 -0.71 7.45
CA GLY A 35 11.10 -0.51 7.61
C GLY A 35 11.96 -1.73 7.29
N ASN A 36 11.36 -2.92 7.12
CA ASN A 36 12.06 -4.18 6.86
C ASN A 36 11.59 -4.83 5.55
N GLY A 37 12.49 -4.98 4.57
CA GLY A 37 12.18 -5.61 3.28
C GLY A 37 11.84 -7.10 3.36
N SER A 38 12.17 -7.77 4.47
CA SER A 38 11.91 -9.19 4.72
C SER A 38 10.70 -9.42 5.65
N ALA A 39 9.92 -8.39 5.95
CA ALA A 39 8.77 -8.51 6.85
C ALA A 39 7.76 -9.58 6.40
N GLY A 40 7.17 -10.26 7.39
CA GLY A 40 6.09 -11.24 7.19
C GLY A 40 4.73 -10.58 6.98
N LYS A 41 3.74 -11.35 6.48
CA LYS A 41 2.39 -10.84 6.17
C LYS A 41 1.70 -10.15 7.35
N GLY A 42 1.78 -10.73 8.54
CA GLY A 42 1.19 -10.12 9.75
C GLY A 42 1.88 -8.82 10.19
N GLN A 43 3.18 -8.67 9.93
CA GLN A 43 3.89 -7.41 10.19
C GLN A 43 3.46 -6.32 9.21
N VAL A 44 3.36 -6.65 7.93
CA VAL A 44 2.84 -5.72 6.89
C VAL A 44 1.43 -5.27 7.24
N GLN A 45 0.55 -6.20 7.62
CA GLN A 45 -0.85 -5.91 7.95
C GLN A 45 -0.98 -4.96 9.14
N ARG A 46 -0.21 -5.17 10.22
CA ARG A 46 -0.16 -4.25 11.37
C ARG A 46 0.45 -2.89 11.01
N ALA A 47 1.53 -2.89 10.22
CA ALA A 47 2.17 -1.66 9.80
C ALA A 47 1.25 -0.79 8.96
N VAL A 48 0.51 -1.39 8.01
CA VAL A 48 -0.50 -0.71 7.21
C VAL A 48 -1.62 -0.16 8.09
N GLN A 49 -2.09 -0.92 9.08
CA GLN A 49 -3.09 -0.44 10.05
C GLN A 49 -2.61 0.84 10.74
N THR A 50 -1.40 0.83 11.31
CA THR A 50 -0.82 1.98 12.01
C THR A 50 -0.58 3.16 11.08
N LEU A 51 0.00 2.92 9.89
CA LEU A 51 0.37 3.95 8.93
C LEU A 51 -0.86 4.74 8.43
N LEU A 52 -1.97 4.04 8.23
CA LEU A 52 -3.23 4.60 7.74
C LEU A 52 -4.22 4.95 8.86
N GLY A 53 -3.87 4.73 10.13
CA GLY A 53 -4.76 5.02 11.27
C GLY A 53 -6.07 4.21 11.26
N LEU A 54 -6.03 2.96 10.78
CA LEU A 54 -7.22 2.12 10.65
C LEU A 54 -7.64 1.56 12.01
N GLU A 55 -8.92 1.70 12.33
CA GLU A 55 -9.49 1.24 13.61
C GLU A 55 -9.38 -0.27 13.81
N ARG A 56 -9.47 -1.04 12.71
CA ARG A 56 -9.37 -2.49 12.72
C ARG A 56 -8.26 -2.97 11.80
N LEU A 57 -7.73 -4.14 12.12
CA LEU A 57 -6.73 -4.81 11.30
C LEU A 57 -7.33 -5.11 9.90
N PRO A 58 -6.70 -4.70 8.78
CA PRO A 58 -7.25 -4.92 7.45
C PRO A 58 -7.47 -6.41 7.19
N HIS A 59 -8.70 -6.81 6.89
CA HIS A 59 -9.05 -8.20 6.63
C HIS A 59 -9.89 -8.31 5.36
N PRO A 60 -9.62 -9.30 4.49
CA PRO A 60 -8.57 -10.33 4.60
C PRO A 60 -7.17 -9.77 4.29
N SER A 61 -6.12 -10.57 4.47
CA SER A 61 -4.72 -10.11 4.38
C SER A 61 -4.34 -9.42 3.06
N HIS A 62 -4.97 -9.78 1.94
CA HIS A 62 -4.75 -9.13 0.65
C HIS A 62 -5.21 -7.66 0.60
N VAL A 63 -6.10 -7.24 1.51
CA VAL A 63 -6.47 -5.82 1.67
C VAL A 63 -5.26 -5.02 2.15
N ALA A 64 -4.49 -5.55 3.10
CA ALA A 64 -3.26 -4.90 3.54
C ALA A 64 -2.21 -4.84 2.43
N ASP A 65 -2.10 -5.89 1.61
CA ASP A 65 -1.17 -5.90 0.46
C ASP A 65 -1.54 -4.80 -0.56
N ALA A 66 -2.84 -4.65 -0.88
CA ALA A 66 -3.32 -3.61 -1.78
C ALA A 66 -3.10 -2.19 -1.23
N LEU A 67 -3.41 -1.97 0.05
CA LEU A 67 -3.16 -0.70 0.73
C LEU A 67 -1.66 -0.38 0.79
N GLY A 68 -0.82 -1.37 1.10
CA GLY A 68 0.63 -1.22 1.11
C GLY A 68 1.20 -0.84 -0.26
N LEU A 69 0.71 -1.47 -1.34
CA LEU A 69 1.06 -1.11 -2.71
C LEU A 69 0.65 0.33 -3.05
N ALA A 70 -0.57 0.73 -2.71
CA ALA A 70 -1.07 2.08 -2.99
C ALA A 70 -0.24 3.15 -2.27
N VAL A 71 0.06 2.94 -0.98
CA VAL A 71 0.87 3.85 -0.17
C VAL A 71 2.31 3.93 -0.68
N THR A 72 2.91 2.78 -1.02
CA THR A 72 4.26 2.75 -1.57
C THR A 72 4.32 3.45 -2.94
N GLY A 73 3.33 3.23 -3.79
CA GLY A 73 3.23 3.88 -5.09
C GLY A 73 3.06 5.40 -4.98
N MET A 74 2.18 5.86 -4.08
CA MET A 74 2.04 7.28 -3.77
C MET A 74 3.34 7.88 -3.26
N ALA A 75 4.04 7.19 -2.35
CA ALA A 75 5.32 7.65 -1.83
C ALA A 75 6.41 7.70 -2.92
N ARG A 76 6.38 6.79 -3.89
CA ARG A 76 7.31 6.80 -5.02
C ARG A 76 7.08 7.96 -5.98
N VAL A 77 5.83 8.41 -6.12
CA VAL A 77 5.47 9.57 -6.96
C VAL A 77 5.69 10.89 -6.23
N THR A 78 5.40 10.95 -4.93
CA THR A 78 5.37 12.20 -4.15
C THR A 78 6.57 12.40 -3.23
N GLY A 79 7.37 11.36 -3.00
CA GLY A 79 8.45 11.33 -2.00
C GLY A 79 7.97 11.26 -0.54
N ARG A 80 6.67 11.04 -0.29
CA ARG A 80 6.09 11.10 1.07
C ARG A 80 5.22 9.88 1.39
N LEU A 81 5.45 9.27 2.55
CA LEU A 81 4.52 8.30 3.12
C LEU A 81 3.40 9.02 3.89
N PRO A 82 2.17 8.47 3.91
CA PRO A 82 1.10 9.00 4.74
C PRO A 82 1.51 8.83 6.19
N THR A 83 1.69 9.93 6.90
CA THR A 83 1.85 9.91 8.35
C THR A 83 0.47 10.01 8.97
N GLY A 84 0.07 8.99 9.73
CA GLY A 84 -1.14 9.01 10.55
C GLY A 84 -1.07 10.08 11.64
N ARG A 85 -1.20 11.36 11.27
CA ARG A 85 -1.67 12.39 12.19
C ARG A 85 -3.19 12.32 12.17
N ALA A 86 -3.73 11.42 12.98
CA ALA A 86 -5.05 11.65 13.52
C ALA A 86 -4.98 12.97 14.29
N THR A 87 -5.80 13.94 13.89
CA THR A 87 -6.12 15.14 14.66
C THR A 87 -6.87 14.74 15.93
N ARG A 88 -6.23 13.98 16.82
CA ARG A 88 -6.73 13.62 18.15
C ARG A 88 -6.23 14.68 19.12
N GLY A 89 -6.74 15.91 18.97
CA GLY A 89 -6.23 17.06 19.74
C GLY A 89 -6.63 18.47 19.31
N GLN A 90 -7.77 18.69 18.66
CA GLN A 90 -8.51 19.96 18.83
C GLN A 90 -9.64 19.65 19.81
N VAL A 91 -9.31 19.57 21.10
CA VAL A 91 -9.57 20.64 22.09
C VAL A 91 -11.07 20.91 22.20
N LEU A 92 -11.65 20.35 23.26
CA LEU A 92 -12.71 20.97 24.06
C LEU A 92 -12.48 22.49 24.13
N ARG A 93 -13.27 23.26 23.37
CA ARG A 93 -13.73 24.62 23.72
C ARG A 93 -15.05 24.87 23.02
#